data_AF-A0A9E4CJE9-F1
#
_entry.id   AF-A0A9E4CJE9-F1
#
_cell.length_a   1.000
_cell.length_b   1.000
_cell.length_c   1.000
_cell.angle_alpha   90.00
_cell.angle_beta   90.00
_cell.angle_gamma   90.00
#
_symmetry.space_group_name_H-M   'P 1'
#
loop_
_entity.id
_entity.type
_entity.pdbx_description
1 polymer ?
#
loop_
_entity_poly.entity_id
_entity_poly.type
_entity_poly.pdbx_seq_one_letter_code
_entity_poly.pdbx_strand_id
1 'polypeptide(L)'
;MKTYLRTLPTLLTCLFLCLPPGLFAQKNFSGVWHQTSLPYKVWSNANWASFKAKWDELNREGFRLVDIETSVSGGERKFFGVWQQGGGNHRLWVGANWVDFKNKWDEARAEGLNLIDLEIYFSGGRKFIGVWREGTVPEELTFNESWEGFKRRWDELNKANYRLIDFEVYLEDGALKYAGIWQKGQNNDLLLTDLTWDQFNTLNQKLNENKMRLIDLEVHPNLTRQKRFSGLWYREEGGQAIVAETNWGSFLGKIREWPGERYTLIDLETNSGAADFFDPNQTGGGANIAAGGTPTPARSSSGSGSSSGSSSGKSSGDDELPPVYLPPSGNNTNTNPGAAASGSQVETGKASYYADKFQGSKTASGELYDKNKLTAAHRTHPFGTLCRVTNLANNRSVIVRVNDRGPHVPSRVIDVSRAAAEQLDGIRMGIFSVKVEVVSQEEYEKQQGQ
;
A
#
# COMPACT_ATOMS: atom_id res chain seq x y z
N MET A 1 -22.33 -29.99 -73.86
CA MET A 1 -23.11 -28.72 -73.77
C MET A 1 -24.05 -28.79 -72.57
N LYS A 2 -24.19 -27.67 -71.87
CA LYS A 2 -25.12 -27.36 -70.76
C LYS A 2 -24.68 -27.73 -69.34
N THR A 3 -23.77 -26.89 -68.86
CA THR A 3 -23.83 -26.13 -67.59
C THR A 3 -25.15 -26.22 -66.83
N TYR A 4 -25.07 -26.50 -65.52
CA TYR A 4 -26.06 -26.04 -64.53
C TYR A 4 -25.33 -25.38 -63.35
N LEU A 5 -25.70 -24.12 -63.13
CA LEU A 5 -25.25 -23.25 -62.06
C LEU A 5 -25.70 -23.79 -60.69
N ARG A 6 -24.84 -23.68 -59.68
CA ARG A 6 -25.24 -23.62 -58.26
C ARG A 6 -24.89 -22.23 -57.72
N THR A 7 -25.91 -21.46 -57.41
CA THR A 7 -25.86 -20.29 -56.53
C THR A 7 -25.79 -20.75 -55.07
N LEU A 8 -24.85 -20.20 -54.30
CA LEU A 8 -24.91 -20.14 -52.83
C LEU A 8 -24.43 -18.75 -52.37
N PRO A 9 -25.04 -18.19 -51.31
CA PRO A 9 -24.91 -16.78 -50.95
C PRO A 9 -23.70 -16.50 -50.07
N THR A 10 -23.30 -15.23 -50.12
CA THR A 10 -22.33 -14.52 -49.29
C THR A 10 -22.53 -14.79 -47.79
N LEU A 11 -21.51 -15.35 -47.12
CA LEU A 11 -21.43 -15.37 -45.66
C LEU A 11 -20.26 -14.49 -45.23
N LEU A 12 -20.62 -13.33 -44.69
CA LEU A 12 -19.76 -12.34 -44.07
C LEU A 12 -19.28 -12.92 -42.73
N THR A 13 -18.10 -13.54 -42.68
CA THR A 13 -17.47 -13.94 -41.42
C THR A 13 -16.79 -12.72 -40.80
N CYS A 14 -17.42 -12.15 -39.78
CA CYS A 14 -16.80 -11.19 -38.86
C CYS A 14 -15.54 -11.82 -38.24
N LEU A 15 -14.39 -11.32 -38.65
CA LEU A 15 -13.09 -11.61 -38.04
C LEU A 15 -13.00 -10.86 -36.70
N PHE A 16 -13.55 -11.43 -35.63
CA PHE A 16 -13.20 -11.01 -34.27
C PHE A 16 -11.85 -11.64 -33.90
N LEU A 17 -10.76 -10.96 -34.25
CA LEU A 17 -9.45 -11.16 -33.64
C LEU A 17 -9.50 -10.59 -32.21
N CYS A 18 -10.14 -11.32 -31.29
CA CYS A 18 -9.82 -11.19 -29.86
C CYS A 18 -8.69 -12.15 -29.56
N LEU A 19 -7.45 -11.70 -29.78
CA LEU A 19 -6.33 -12.21 -28.98
C LEU A 19 -6.61 -11.78 -27.53
N PRO A 20 -6.78 -12.69 -26.57
CA PRO A 20 -6.88 -12.27 -25.18
C PRO A 20 -5.58 -11.56 -24.79
N PRO A 21 -5.66 -10.45 -24.02
CA PRO A 21 -4.48 -9.83 -23.45
C PRO A 21 -3.72 -10.89 -22.65
N GLY A 22 -2.39 -10.88 -22.78
CA GLY A 22 -1.52 -11.93 -22.27
C GLY A 22 -1.87 -12.36 -20.84
N LEU A 23 -2.06 -13.66 -20.66
CA LEU A 23 -1.95 -14.31 -19.36
C LEU A 23 -0.51 -14.11 -18.88
N PHE A 24 -0.23 -12.99 -18.23
CA PHE A 24 0.93 -12.92 -17.36
C PHE A 24 0.69 -13.88 -16.20
N ALA A 25 1.63 -14.78 -15.96
CA ALA A 25 1.51 -15.76 -14.89
C ALA A 25 1.36 -15.04 -13.54
N GLN A 26 0.18 -15.15 -12.93
CA GLN A 26 -0.15 -14.45 -11.70
C GLN A 26 0.76 -14.91 -10.55
N LYS A 27 1.45 -13.97 -9.90
CA LYS A 27 2.25 -14.23 -8.70
C LYS A 27 1.30 -14.55 -7.55
N ASN A 28 1.33 -15.77 -7.01
CA ASN A 28 0.35 -16.28 -6.04
C ASN A 28 0.87 -16.34 -4.60
N PHE A 29 2.18 -16.32 -4.43
CA PHE A 29 2.83 -16.36 -3.13
C PHE A 29 3.89 -15.29 -3.08
N SER A 30 3.87 -14.49 -2.03
CA SER A 30 4.88 -13.49 -1.75
C SER A 30 5.45 -13.71 -0.37
N GLY A 31 6.63 -13.16 -0.10
CA GLY A 31 7.21 -13.27 1.23
C GLY A 31 8.40 -12.34 1.41
N VAL A 32 8.65 -12.04 2.68
CA VAL A 32 9.68 -11.11 3.14
C VAL A 32 10.67 -11.86 4.02
N TRP A 33 11.93 -11.84 3.60
CA TRP A 33 13.04 -12.42 4.36
C TRP A 33 13.91 -11.33 4.92
N HIS A 34 14.32 -11.55 6.16
CA HIS A 34 15.26 -10.74 6.88
C HIS A 34 16.58 -11.49 7.00
N GLN A 35 17.73 -10.83 6.75
CA GLN A 35 19.04 -11.47 6.83
C GLN A 35 19.44 -11.70 8.28
N THR A 36 18.90 -12.77 8.87
CA THR A 36 19.21 -13.23 10.22
C THR A 36 19.37 -14.73 10.23
N SER A 37 19.94 -15.26 11.32
CA SER A 37 20.14 -16.69 11.51
C SER A 37 19.09 -17.33 12.43
N LEU A 38 17.87 -16.77 12.50
CA LEU A 38 16.79 -17.34 13.30
C LEU A 38 16.10 -18.46 12.51
N PRO A 39 16.09 -19.72 12.99
CA PRO A 39 15.42 -20.81 12.29
C PRO A 39 13.92 -20.56 12.15
N TYR A 40 13.36 -20.95 11.01
CA TYR A 40 11.93 -20.83 10.73
C TYR A 40 11.40 -22.08 10.04
N LYS A 41 10.07 -22.26 10.10
CA LYS A 41 9.32 -23.34 9.47
C LYS A 41 8.07 -22.76 8.83
N VAL A 42 7.63 -23.40 7.76
CA VAL A 42 6.42 -23.00 7.03
C VAL A 42 5.50 -24.21 6.90
N TRP A 43 4.21 -23.97 7.06
CA TRP A 43 3.16 -24.94 6.76
C TRP A 43 2.11 -24.28 5.88
N SER A 44 1.50 -25.02 4.97
CA SER A 44 0.65 -24.43 3.94
C SER A 44 -0.45 -25.35 3.48
N ASN A 45 -1.45 -24.73 2.84
CA ASN A 45 -2.57 -25.42 2.21
C ASN A 45 -3.30 -26.38 3.18
N ALA A 46 -3.30 -26.04 4.46
CA ALA A 46 -3.84 -26.87 5.52
C ALA A 46 -5.30 -26.47 5.76
N ASN A 47 -6.18 -27.45 5.95
CA ASN A 47 -7.44 -27.14 6.61
C ASN A 47 -7.21 -26.85 8.09
N TRP A 48 -8.23 -26.34 8.78
CA TRP A 48 -8.07 -25.92 10.18
C TRP A 48 -7.56 -27.04 11.10
N ALA A 49 -8.06 -28.27 10.95
CA ALA A 49 -7.63 -29.40 11.76
C ALA A 49 -6.14 -29.71 11.56
N SER A 50 -5.67 -29.72 10.31
CA SER A 50 -4.25 -29.92 9.96
C SER A 50 -3.38 -28.77 10.46
N PHE A 51 -3.84 -27.51 10.30
CA PHE A 51 -3.11 -26.34 10.77
C PHE A 51 -2.95 -26.35 12.28
N LYS A 52 -4.03 -26.62 13.03
CA LYS A 52 -3.99 -26.71 14.48
C LYS A 52 -3.08 -27.84 14.97
N ALA A 53 -3.14 -29.01 14.33
CA ALA A 53 -2.22 -30.11 14.66
C ALA A 53 -0.75 -29.70 14.44
N LYS A 54 -0.48 -28.95 13.38
CA LYS A 54 0.88 -28.45 13.11
C LYS A 54 1.32 -27.38 14.11
N TRP A 55 0.42 -26.47 14.48
CA TRP A 55 0.65 -25.52 15.57
C TRP A 55 1.06 -26.24 16.86
N ASP A 56 0.31 -27.24 17.30
CA ASP A 56 0.60 -28.03 18.52
C ASP A 56 1.92 -28.82 18.43
N GLU A 57 2.29 -29.31 17.24
CA GLU A 57 3.58 -29.92 16.96
C GLU A 57 4.72 -28.91 17.13
N LEU A 58 4.66 -27.80 16.39
CA LEU A 58 5.73 -26.80 16.35
C LEU A 58 5.91 -26.08 17.69
N ASN A 59 4.84 -25.90 18.46
CA ASN A 59 4.94 -25.37 19.81
C ASN A 59 5.81 -26.23 20.73
N ARG A 60 5.67 -27.56 20.63
CA ARG A 60 6.48 -28.53 21.40
C ARG A 60 7.94 -28.56 20.92
N GLU A 61 8.18 -28.22 19.67
CA GLU A 61 9.53 -28.09 19.10
C GLU A 61 10.20 -26.74 19.40
N GLY A 62 9.55 -25.84 20.14
CA GLY A 62 10.12 -24.52 20.46
C GLY A 62 10.03 -23.53 19.30
N PHE A 63 9.01 -23.66 18.46
CA PHE A 63 8.66 -22.72 17.40
C PHE A 63 7.37 -21.99 17.75
N ARG A 64 7.22 -20.79 17.23
CA ARG A 64 6.07 -19.91 17.48
C ARG A 64 5.67 -19.25 16.18
N LEU A 65 4.36 -19.24 15.93
CA LEU A 65 3.81 -18.57 14.76
C LEU A 65 4.12 -17.08 14.89
N VAL A 66 4.52 -16.50 13.78
CA VAL A 66 4.78 -15.07 13.65
C VAL A 66 3.88 -14.43 12.60
N ASP A 67 3.35 -15.23 11.68
CA ASP A 67 2.51 -14.80 10.58
C ASP A 67 1.61 -15.98 10.14
N ILE A 68 0.36 -15.69 9.78
CA ILE A 68 -0.63 -16.64 9.27
C ILE A 68 -1.41 -16.03 8.12
N GLU A 69 -1.65 -16.85 7.10
CA GLU A 69 -2.40 -16.45 5.92
C GLU A 69 -3.59 -17.36 5.68
N THR A 70 -4.61 -16.86 4.98
CA THR A 70 -5.75 -17.71 4.59
C THR A 70 -6.27 -17.49 3.18
N SER A 71 -6.61 -18.58 2.49
CA SER A 71 -7.27 -18.56 1.18
C SER A 71 -8.41 -19.57 1.08
N VAL A 72 -9.30 -19.43 0.09
CA VAL A 72 -10.26 -20.47 -0.25
C VAL A 72 -9.76 -21.24 -1.48
N SER A 73 -9.66 -22.57 -1.35
CA SER A 73 -9.28 -23.47 -2.44
C SER A 73 -10.14 -24.72 -2.42
N GLY A 74 -10.76 -25.05 -3.55
CA GLY A 74 -11.66 -26.20 -3.65
C GLY A 74 -12.90 -26.10 -2.75
N GLY A 75 -13.36 -24.87 -2.44
CA GLY A 75 -14.49 -24.62 -1.55
C GLY A 75 -14.18 -24.79 -0.05
N GLU A 76 -12.93 -25.07 0.31
CA GLU A 76 -12.48 -25.17 1.69
C GLU A 76 -11.50 -24.03 2.00
N ARG A 77 -11.63 -23.44 3.19
CA ARG A 77 -10.65 -22.47 3.68
C ARG A 77 -9.35 -23.18 4.05
N LYS A 78 -8.25 -22.68 3.51
CA LYS A 78 -6.89 -23.14 3.71
C LYS A 78 -6.11 -22.11 4.50
N PHE A 79 -5.18 -22.59 5.29
CA PHE A 79 -4.31 -21.80 6.14
C PHE A 79 -2.84 -22.06 5.78
N PHE A 80 -2.05 -21.02 5.90
CA PHE A 80 -0.60 -21.01 5.73
C PHE A 80 -0.03 -20.32 6.95
N GLY A 81 1.17 -20.70 7.36
CA GLY A 81 1.75 -20.09 8.55
C GLY A 81 3.25 -20.12 8.49
N VAL A 82 3.84 -19.12 9.12
CA VAL A 82 5.27 -18.97 9.31
C VAL A 82 5.54 -19.05 10.81
N TRP A 83 6.40 -19.98 11.19
CA TRP A 83 6.86 -20.13 12.56
C TRP A 83 8.34 -19.83 12.65
N GLN A 84 8.75 -19.08 13.66
CA GLN A 84 10.15 -18.85 13.99
C GLN A 84 10.52 -19.54 15.30
N GLN A 85 11.79 -19.92 15.46
CA GLN A 85 12.28 -20.50 16.71
C GLN A 85 12.09 -19.49 17.83
N GLY A 86 11.44 -19.89 18.92
CA GLY A 86 11.08 -18.97 19.98
C GLY A 86 10.32 -19.62 21.12
N GLY A 87 10.43 -19.01 22.31
CA GLY A 87 9.72 -19.41 23.51
C GLY A 87 8.54 -18.50 23.82
N GLY A 88 8.17 -18.49 25.10
CA GLY A 88 7.17 -17.58 25.65
C GLY A 88 5.73 -18.01 25.43
N ASN A 89 4.83 -17.31 26.13
CA ASN A 89 3.40 -17.45 25.98
C ASN A 89 2.95 -16.98 24.59
N HIS A 90 1.85 -17.55 24.11
CA HIS A 90 1.34 -17.31 22.77
C HIS A 90 -0.13 -17.72 22.70
N ARG A 91 -0.86 -17.14 21.75
CA ARG A 91 -2.27 -17.46 21.50
C ARG A 91 -2.56 -17.29 20.01
N LEU A 92 -3.50 -18.09 19.51
CA LEU A 92 -4.05 -18.02 18.17
C LEU A 92 -5.57 -18.07 18.28
N TRP A 93 -6.24 -17.20 17.54
CA TRP A 93 -7.70 -17.24 17.40
C TRP A 93 -8.07 -17.06 15.94
N VAL A 94 -9.07 -17.81 15.45
CA VAL A 94 -9.54 -17.76 14.06
C VAL A 94 -11.05 -17.68 14.03
N GLY A 95 -11.58 -16.77 13.21
CA GLY A 95 -13.00 -16.76 12.85
C GLY A 95 -13.91 -15.94 13.76
N ALA A 96 -13.36 -15.02 14.55
CA ALA A 96 -14.17 -14.04 15.29
C ALA A 96 -14.81 -13.03 14.34
N ASN A 97 -15.97 -12.46 14.70
CA ASN A 97 -16.39 -11.16 14.15
C ASN A 97 -15.65 -10.04 14.89
N TRP A 98 -15.79 -8.78 14.47
CA TRP A 98 -15.04 -7.67 15.06
C TRP A 98 -15.27 -7.47 16.58
N VAL A 99 -16.50 -7.65 17.05
CA VAL A 99 -16.85 -7.49 18.46
C VAL A 99 -16.16 -8.59 19.29
N ASP A 100 -16.28 -9.84 18.84
CA ASP A 100 -15.65 -10.98 19.51
C ASP A 100 -14.13 -10.90 19.43
N PHE A 101 -13.58 -10.40 18.32
CA PHE A 101 -12.15 -10.25 18.12
C PHE A 101 -11.55 -9.25 19.12
N LYS A 102 -12.20 -8.10 19.31
CA LYS A 102 -11.79 -7.13 20.35
C LYS A 102 -11.83 -7.73 21.75
N ASN A 103 -12.84 -8.53 22.07
CA ASN A 103 -12.88 -9.24 23.34
C ASN A 103 -11.69 -10.21 23.48
N LYS A 104 -11.33 -10.94 22.41
CA LYS A 104 -10.14 -11.82 22.41
C LYS A 104 -8.83 -11.05 22.55
N TRP A 105 -8.73 -9.88 21.93
CA TRP A 105 -7.60 -8.98 22.10
C TRP A 105 -7.50 -8.49 23.56
N ASP A 106 -8.61 -8.08 24.18
CA ASP A 106 -8.65 -7.68 25.60
C ASP A 106 -8.26 -8.83 26.55
N GLU A 107 -8.80 -10.03 26.32
CA GLU A 107 -8.42 -11.24 27.07
C GLU A 107 -6.92 -11.54 26.94
N ALA A 108 -6.37 -11.48 25.73
CA ALA A 108 -4.96 -11.73 25.49
C ALA A 108 -4.05 -10.70 26.17
N ARG A 109 -4.41 -9.41 26.14
CA ARG A 109 -3.68 -8.35 26.85
C ARG A 109 -3.68 -8.57 28.36
N ALA A 110 -4.81 -9.01 28.93
CA ALA A 110 -4.90 -9.33 30.36
C ALA A 110 -3.97 -10.51 30.76
N GLU A 111 -3.61 -11.36 29.80
CA GLU A 111 -2.67 -12.47 29.98
C GLU A 111 -1.20 -12.10 29.68
N GLY A 112 -0.92 -10.81 29.42
CA GLY A 112 0.42 -10.36 29.07
C GLY A 112 0.85 -10.78 27.67
N LEU A 113 -0.09 -10.75 26.72
CA LEU A 113 0.17 -10.99 25.31
C LEU A 113 -0.11 -9.75 24.46
N ASN A 114 0.73 -9.52 23.47
CA ASN A 114 0.58 -8.54 22.41
C ASN A 114 0.14 -9.22 21.11
N LEU A 115 -0.73 -8.57 20.36
CA LEU A 115 -1.10 -8.99 19.01
C LEU A 115 0.05 -8.61 18.08
N ILE A 116 0.53 -9.55 17.28
CA ILE A 116 1.67 -9.33 16.38
C ILE A 116 1.31 -9.41 14.90
N ASP A 117 0.13 -9.96 14.59
CA ASP A 117 -0.34 -10.26 13.24
C ASP A 117 -1.87 -10.39 13.24
N LEU A 118 -2.53 -9.89 12.18
CA LEU A 118 -3.99 -9.74 12.06
C LEU A 118 -4.48 -10.08 10.65
N GLU A 119 -4.98 -11.30 10.43
CA GLU A 119 -5.68 -11.55 9.16
C GLU A 119 -7.14 -11.14 9.13
N ILE A 120 -7.56 -10.70 7.94
CA ILE A 120 -8.96 -10.39 7.65
C ILE A 120 -9.49 -11.17 6.44
N TYR A 121 -10.53 -11.99 6.66
CA TYR A 121 -11.16 -12.77 5.60
C TYR A 121 -12.69 -12.69 5.59
N PHE A 122 -13.31 -13.18 4.50
CA PHE A 122 -14.77 -13.25 4.38
C PHE A 122 -15.28 -14.70 4.51
N SER A 123 -16.28 -14.90 5.38
CA SER A 123 -17.02 -16.17 5.50
C SER A 123 -18.39 -15.90 6.15
N GLY A 124 -19.40 -15.69 5.30
CA GLY A 124 -20.74 -15.27 5.74
C GLY A 124 -20.73 -13.93 6.50
N GLY A 125 -19.76 -13.07 6.19
CA GLY A 125 -19.41 -11.87 6.95
C GLY A 125 -17.90 -11.79 7.21
N ARG A 126 -17.43 -10.60 7.60
CA ARG A 126 -16.03 -10.34 7.93
C ARG A 126 -15.60 -11.15 9.16
N LYS A 127 -14.46 -11.83 9.04
CA LYS A 127 -13.85 -12.66 10.07
C LYS A 127 -12.41 -12.24 10.28
N PHE A 128 -11.94 -12.45 11.51
CA PHE A 128 -10.61 -12.03 11.95
C PHE A 128 -9.84 -13.23 12.49
N ILE A 129 -8.54 -13.22 12.22
CA ILE A 129 -7.54 -14.05 12.88
C ILE A 129 -6.66 -13.12 13.71
N GLY A 130 -6.10 -13.64 14.80
CA GLY A 130 -5.04 -12.93 15.48
C GLY A 130 -3.99 -13.90 15.98
N VAL A 131 -2.74 -13.48 15.86
CA VAL A 131 -1.60 -14.17 16.45
C VAL A 131 -1.04 -13.30 17.57
N TRP A 132 -0.98 -13.86 18.77
CA TRP A 132 -0.47 -13.17 19.94
C TRP A 132 0.79 -13.84 20.47
N ARG A 133 1.71 -13.02 20.96
CA ARG A 133 2.96 -13.41 21.58
C ARG A 133 3.12 -12.72 22.93
N GLU A 134 3.92 -13.30 23.80
CA GLU A 134 4.27 -12.71 25.10
C GLU A 134 4.77 -11.27 24.93
N GLY A 135 4.10 -10.34 25.60
CA GLY A 135 4.33 -8.92 25.44
C GLY A 135 3.30 -8.09 26.21
N THR A 136 3.74 -6.95 26.73
CA THR A 136 2.89 -5.99 27.48
C THR A 136 3.03 -4.57 26.94
N VAL A 137 3.55 -4.42 25.72
CA VAL A 137 3.66 -3.12 25.05
C VAL A 137 2.25 -2.58 24.85
N PRO A 138 1.95 -1.31 25.18
CA PRO A 138 0.63 -0.75 24.91
C PRO A 138 0.29 -0.81 23.42
N GLU A 139 -0.93 -1.26 23.11
CA GLU A 139 -1.42 -1.46 21.75
C GLU A 139 -2.70 -0.68 21.46
N GLU A 140 -2.87 -0.31 20.20
CA GLU A 140 -4.09 0.26 19.63
C GLU A 140 -4.45 -0.51 18.36
N LEU A 141 -5.74 -0.58 18.04
CA LEU A 141 -6.24 -1.19 16.80
C LEU A 141 -6.99 -0.16 15.96
N THR A 142 -6.81 -0.25 14.65
CA THR A 142 -7.64 0.43 13.65
C THR A 142 -8.33 -0.59 12.77
N PHE A 143 -9.59 -0.35 12.42
CA PHE A 143 -10.35 -1.24 11.56
C PHE A 143 -11.39 -0.46 10.76
N ASN A 144 -11.57 -0.84 9.49
CA ASN A 144 -12.56 -0.28 8.56
C ASN A 144 -12.34 1.20 8.26
N GLU A 145 -11.08 1.62 8.31
CA GLU A 145 -10.68 2.99 7.98
C GLU A 145 -10.67 3.18 6.47
N SER A 146 -11.11 4.34 5.98
CA SER A 146 -10.72 4.77 4.63
C SER A 146 -9.24 5.15 4.62
N TRP A 147 -8.60 5.27 3.45
CA TRP A 147 -7.21 5.73 3.38
C TRP A 147 -6.96 7.04 4.16
N GLU A 148 -7.88 8.02 4.01
CA GLU A 148 -7.78 9.28 4.75
C GLU A 148 -8.01 9.11 6.26
N GLY A 149 -8.87 8.18 6.67
CA GLY A 149 -9.04 7.81 8.07
C GLY A 149 -7.79 7.17 8.64
N PHE A 150 -7.21 6.22 7.92
CA PHE A 150 -6.02 5.50 8.30
C PHE A 150 -4.81 6.42 8.44
N LYS A 151 -4.60 7.36 7.51
CA LYS A 151 -3.57 8.41 7.63
C LYS A 151 -3.77 9.32 8.84
N ARG A 152 -5.02 9.69 9.17
CA ARG A 152 -5.29 10.46 10.39
C ARG A 152 -4.92 9.66 11.64
N ARG A 153 -5.30 8.39 11.69
CA ARG A 153 -4.91 7.49 12.80
C ARG A 153 -3.41 7.32 12.85
N TRP A 154 -2.73 7.19 11.72
CA TRP A 154 -1.28 7.16 11.62
C TRP A 154 -0.62 8.41 12.21
N ASP A 155 -1.09 9.60 11.86
CA ASP A 155 -0.56 10.86 12.42
C ASP A 155 -0.84 10.98 13.92
N GLU A 156 -2.05 10.63 14.37
CA GLU A 156 -2.46 10.67 15.78
C GLU A 156 -1.62 9.71 16.64
N LEU A 157 -1.52 8.47 16.20
CA LEU A 157 -0.83 7.40 16.89
C LEU A 157 0.68 7.65 16.88
N ASN A 158 1.25 8.15 15.77
CA ASN A 158 2.66 8.50 15.75
C ASN A 158 3.04 9.63 16.71
N LYS A 159 2.19 10.66 16.82
CA LYS A 159 2.35 11.73 17.83
C LYS A 159 2.25 11.17 19.25
N ALA A 160 1.43 10.15 19.44
CA ALA A 160 1.35 9.41 20.70
C ALA A 160 2.45 8.35 20.85
N ASN A 161 3.50 8.32 20.01
CA ASN A 161 4.58 7.31 20.04
C ASN A 161 4.10 5.86 19.84
N TYR A 162 3.00 5.66 19.12
CA TYR A 162 2.58 4.37 18.60
C TYR A 162 3.05 4.20 17.16
N ARG A 163 3.22 2.95 16.75
CA ARG A 163 3.89 2.52 15.53
C ARG A 163 3.10 1.34 14.98
N LEU A 164 2.57 1.48 13.77
CA LEU A 164 1.94 0.38 13.02
C LEU A 164 2.96 -0.73 12.86
N ILE A 165 2.65 -1.95 13.27
CA ILE A 165 3.55 -3.11 13.15
C ILE A 165 3.13 -4.09 12.07
N ASP A 166 1.87 -3.99 11.64
CA ASP A 166 1.15 -4.96 10.82
C ASP A 166 -0.15 -4.27 10.34
N PHE A 167 -0.56 -4.51 9.10
CA PHE A 167 -1.74 -3.86 8.54
C PHE A 167 -2.41 -4.64 7.43
N GLU A 168 -3.72 -4.45 7.31
CA GLU A 168 -4.52 -5.16 6.33
C GLU A 168 -5.11 -4.21 5.30
N VAL A 169 -5.10 -4.61 4.02
CA VAL A 169 -5.83 -3.87 2.97
C VAL A 169 -6.90 -4.75 2.32
N TYR A 170 -8.16 -4.36 2.46
CA TYR A 170 -9.28 -5.11 1.89
C TYR A 170 -10.33 -4.21 1.23
N LEU A 171 -11.13 -4.79 0.35
CA LEU A 171 -12.30 -4.11 -0.22
C LEU A 171 -13.54 -4.38 0.63
N GLU A 172 -14.32 -3.33 0.86
CA GLU A 172 -15.64 -3.35 1.49
C GLU A 172 -16.51 -2.35 0.73
N ASP A 173 -17.70 -2.78 0.27
CA ASP A 173 -18.67 -1.92 -0.43
C ASP A 173 -18.07 -1.08 -1.59
N GLY A 174 -17.13 -1.67 -2.33
CA GLY A 174 -16.48 -1.00 -3.47
C GLY A 174 -15.44 0.05 -3.09
N ALA A 175 -15.03 0.14 -1.82
CA ALA A 175 -13.97 1.00 -1.34
C ALA A 175 -12.83 0.19 -0.69
N LEU A 176 -11.60 0.68 -0.81
CA LEU A 176 -10.49 0.15 -0.03
C LEU A 176 -10.62 0.57 1.44
N LYS A 177 -10.37 -0.39 2.31
CA LYS A 177 -10.39 -0.29 3.75
C LYS A 177 -9.06 -0.77 4.31
N TYR A 178 -8.71 -0.17 5.44
CA TYR A 178 -7.46 -0.42 6.13
C TYR A 178 -7.75 -0.85 7.56
N ALA A 179 -7.04 -1.87 8.02
CA ALA A 179 -6.91 -2.20 9.43
C ALA A 179 -5.43 -2.18 9.83
N GLY A 180 -5.15 -2.20 11.12
CA GLY A 180 -3.76 -2.15 11.57
C GLY A 180 -3.58 -2.33 13.05
N ILE A 181 -2.45 -2.94 13.40
CA ILE A 181 -1.98 -3.13 14.77
C ILE A 181 -0.93 -2.07 15.07
N TRP A 182 -1.11 -1.33 16.16
CA TRP A 182 -0.19 -0.27 16.56
C TRP A 182 0.37 -0.57 17.93
N GLN A 183 1.69 -0.50 18.09
CA GLN A 183 2.36 -0.68 19.37
C GLN A 183 3.15 0.58 19.76
N LYS A 184 3.27 0.88 21.05
CA LYS A 184 4.18 1.93 21.52
C LYS A 184 5.62 1.64 21.06
N GLY A 185 6.23 2.56 20.32
CA GLY A 185 7.57 2.38 19.76
C GLY A 185 8.10 3.64 19.05
N GLN A 186 9.27 3.51 18.41
CA GLN A 186 9.93 4.63 17.74
C GLN A 186 10.15 4.44 16.22
N ASN A 187 9.94 3.25 15.65
CA ASN A 187 10.66 2.83 14.43
C ASN A 187 9.90 2.92 13.09
N ASN A 188 8.70 3.51 13.01
CA ASN A 188 8.01 3.60 11.71
C ASN A 188 8.47 4.80 10.91
N ASP A 189 8.77 4.53 9.65
CA ASP A 189 9.26 5.55 8.74
C ASP A 189 8.44 5.65 7.45
N LEU A 190 7.82 4.57 6.97
CA LEU A 190 7.17 4.62 5.65
C LEU A 190 6.09 3.55 5.43
N LEU A 191 4.95 3.98 4.87
CA LEU A 191 3.91 3.10 4.33
C LEU A 191 3.67 3.47 2.85
N LEU A 192 3.77 2.48 1.96
CA LEU A 192 3.45 2.64 0.53
C LEU A 192 2.32 1.69 0.18
N THR A 193 1.37 2.16 -0.64
CA THR A 193 0.21 1.36 -1.02
C THR A 193 -0.10 1.42 -2.50
N ASP A 194 -0.87 0.43 -3.00
CA ASP A 194 -1.39 0.39 -4.39
C ASP A 194 -0.27 0.34 -5.46
N LEU A 195 0.77 -0.45 -5.22
CA LEU A 195 1.90 -0.62 -6.16
C LEU A 195 1.70 -1.84 -7.08
N THR A 196 2.17 -1.78 -8.32
CA THR A 196 2.44 -3.01 -9.10
C THR A 196 3.62 -3.76 -8.48
N TRP A 197 3.80 -5.04 -8.82
CA TRP A 197 4.97 -5.80 -8.37
C TRP A 197 6.30 -5.13 -8.79
N ASP A 198 6.39 -4.64 -10.03
CA ASP A 198 7.63 -4.05 -10.54
C ASP A 198 7.95 -2.72 -9.84
N GLN A 199 6.93 -1.92 -9.54
CA GLN A 199 7.06 -0.71 -8.74
C GLN A 199 7.50 -1.06 -7.31
N PHE A 200 6.80 -2.00 -6.67
CA PHE A 200 7.09 -2.45 -5.31
C PHE A 200 8.52 -2.98 -5.19
N ASN A 201 8.92 -3.89 -6.09
CA ASN A 201 10.24 -4.51 -6.05
C ASN A 201 11.36 -3.50 -6.30
N THR A 202 11.16 -2.58 -7.25
CA THR A 202 12.11 -1.50 -7.52
C THR A 202 12.26 -0.54 -6.34
N LEU A 203 11.14 -0.15 -5.73
CA LEU A 203 11.13 0.73 -4.55
C LEU A 203 11.77 0.03 -3.35
N ASN A 204 11.45 -1.24 -3.10
CA ASN A 204 12.02 -2.00 -2.01
C ASN A 204 13.54 -2.10 -2.12
N GLN A 205 14.10 -2.32 -3.32
CA GLN A 205 15.55 -2.32 -3.52
C GLN A 205 16.18 -0.97 -3.18
N LYS A 206 15.59 0.13 -3.66
CA LYS A 206 16.07 1.49 -3.34
C LYS A 206 15.96 1.81 -1.85
N LEU A 207 14.87 1.42 -1.20
CA LEU A 207 14.65 1.62 0.22
C LEU A 207 15.65 0.82 1.06
N ASN A 208 15.92 -0.43 0.67
CA ASN A 208 16.93 -1.27 1.29
C ASN A 208 18.34 -0.63 1.25
N GLU A 209 18.74 -0.05 0.11
CA GLU A 209 19.99 0.71 -0.03
C GLU A 209 20.05 1.93 0.92
N ASN A 210 18.89 2.47 1.29
CA ASN A 210 18.74 3.60 2.20
C ASN A 210 18.45 3.18 3.65
N LYS A 211 18.79 1.94 4.03
CA LYS A 211 18.63 1.41 5.40
C LYS A 211 17.17 1.40 5.86
N MET A 212 16.25 1.12 4.93
CA MET A 212 14.84 0.91 5.22
C MET A 212 14.51 -0.56 5.02
N ARG A 213 14.02 -1.21 6.08
CA ARG A 213 13.72 -2.63 6.13
C ARG A 213 12.21 -2.83 6.02
N LEU A 214 11.76 -3.65 5.07
CA LEU A 214 10.35 -4.04 4.93
C LEU A 214 9.99 -4.93 6.12
N ILE A 215 8.95 -4.56 6.84
CA ILE A 215 8.47 -5.25 8.04
C ILE A 215 7.24 -6.08 7.73
N ASP A 216 6.43 -5.60 6.81
CA ASP A 216 5.13 -6.19 6.49
C ASP A 216 4.75 -5.87 5.03
N LEU A 217 4.19 -6.83 4.32
CA LEU A 217 3.80 -6.76 2.91
C LEU A 217 2.37 -7.24 2.75
N GLU A 218 1.57 -6.44 2.05
CA GLU A 218 0.16 -6.73 1.84
C GLU A 218 -0.16 -6.99 0.36
N VAL A 219 -0.87 -8.07 0.07
CA VAL A 219 -1.35 -8.41 -1.26
C VAL A 219 -2.87 -8.27 -1.37
N HIS A 220 -3.30 -7.23 -2.08
CA HIS A 220 -4.72 -6.89 -2.18
C HIS A 220 -5.14 -6.47 -3.59
N PRO A 221 -6.43 -6.56 -3.95
CA PRO A 221 -6.94 -5.93 -5.16
C PRO A 221 -7.05 -4.42 -4.96
N ASN A 222 -6.91 -3.65 -6.05
CA ASN A 222 -7.37 -2.26 -6.07
C ASN A 222 -8.86 -2.16 -6.50
N LEU A 223 -9.35 -0.93 -6.65
CA LEU A 223 -10.73 -0.65 -7.07
C LEU A 223 -11.09 -1.24 -8.45
N THR A 224 -10.10 -1.46 -9.33
CA THR A 224 -10.30 -2.11 -10.63
C THR A 224 -10.03 -3.61 -10.61
N ARG A 225 -9.92 -4.21 -9.41
CA ARG A 225 -9.64 -5.63 -9.17
C ARG A 225 -8.29 -6.11 -9.72
N GLN A 226 -7.36 -5.18 -9.96
CA GLN A 226 -5.98 -5.53 -10.28
C GLN A 226 -5.21 -5.82 -9.00
N LYS A 227 -4.37 -6.87 -9.03
CA LYS A 227 -3.47 -7.20 -7.94
C LYS A 227 -2.50 -6.05 -7.65
N ARG A 228 -2.35 -5.71 -6.38
CA ARG A 228 -1.44 -4.70 -5.86
C ARG A 228 -0.68 -5.20 -4.65
N PHE A 229 0.36 -4.45 -4.36
CA PHE A 229 1.24 -4.65 -3.22
C PHE A 229 1.29 -3.37 -2.41
N SER A 230 1.12 -3.49 -1.10
CA SER A 230 1.39 -2.43 -0.13
C SER A 230 2.48 -2.91 0.82
N GLY A 231 3.21 -2.01 1.45
CA GLY A 231 4.26 -2.41 2.38
C GLY A 231 4.56 -1.38 3.44
N LEU A 232 5.10 -1.85 4.55
CA LEU A 232 5.48 -1.08 5.71
C LEU A 232 6.99 -1.20 5.93
N TRP A 233 7.71 -0.07 5.95
CA TRP A 233 9.15 -0.05 6.17
C TRP A 233 9.56 0.75 7.40
N TYR A 234 10.56 0.24 8.10
CA TYR A 234 11.23 0.89 9.22
C TYR A 234 12.65 1.28 8.85
N ARG A 235 13.17 2.35 9.44
CA ARG A 235 14.60 2.66 9.37
C ARG A 235 15.37 1.73 10.28
N GLU A 236 15.91 0.68 9.68
CA GLU A 236 16.69 -0.33 10.37
C GLU A 236 17.82 -0.81 9.46
N GLU A 237 19.01 -0.99 10.03
CA GLU A 237 20.12 -1.62 9.32
C GLU A 237 19.92 -3.13 9.30
N GLY A 238 20.00 -3.73 8.11
CA GLY A 238 19.91 -5.18 7.95
C GLY A 238 19.67 -5.55 6.50
N GLY A 239 20.19 -6.70 6.07
CA GLY A 239 19.86 -7.25 4.76
C GLY A 239 18.42 -7.76 4.75
N GLN A 240 17.77 -7.68 3.59
CA GLN A 240 16.45 -8.26 3.38
C GLN A 240 16.36 -8.80 1.95
N ALA A 241 15.37 -9.66 1.71
CA ALA A 241 15.01 -10.11 0.38
C ALA A 241 13.48 -10.26 0.29
N ILE A 242 12.93 -9.99 -0.89
CA ILE A 242 11.52 -10.20 -1.19
C ILE A 242 11.37 -11.14 -2.37
N VAL A 243 10.34 -11.97 -2.32
CA VAL A 243 10.02 -12.92 -3.39
C VAL A 243 8.55 -12.79 -3.75
N ALA A 244 8.26 -12.94 -5.04
CA ALA A 244 6.91 -13.23 -5.51
C ALA A 244 6.97 -14.34 -6.58
N GLU A 245 6.30 -15.46 -6.31
CA GLU A 245 6.29 -16.64 -7.16
C GLU A 245 4.88 -17.03 -7.60
N THR A 246 4.79 -17.70 -8.75
CA THR A 246 3.50 -18.07 -9.36
C THR A 246 2.88 -19.31 -8.72
N ASN A 247 3.68 -20.15 -8.08
CA ASN A 247 3.23 -21.40 -7.50
C ASN A 247 4.02 -21.73 -6.23
N TRP A 248 3.41 -22.55 -5.38
CA TRP A 248 3.96 -22.93 -4.09
C TRP A 248 5.30 -23.66 -4.20
N GLY A 249 5.50 -24.49 -5.22
CA GLY A 249 6.75 -25.23 -5.43
C GLY A 249 7.94 -24.30 -5.70
N SER A 250 7.74 -23.27 -6.52
CA SER A 250 8.74 -22.22 -6.75
C SER A 250 9.04 -21.42 -5.48
N PHE A 251 8.01 -21.07 -4.71
CA PHE A 251 8.17 -20.38 -3.43
C PHE A 251 8.95 -21.22 -2.40
N LEU A 252 8.62 -22.51 -2.26
CA LEU A 252 9.39 -23.46 -1.44
C LEU A 252 10.84 -23.61 -1.93
N GLY A 253 11.09 -23.45 -3.23
CA GLY A 253 12.44 -23.37 -3.79
C GLY A 253 13.25 -22.24 -3.13
N LYS A 254 12.64 -21.06 -2.97
CA LYS A 254 13.28 -19.91 -2.29
C LYS A 254 13.54 -20.14 -0.82
N ILE A 255 12.60 -20.78 -0.11
CA ILE A 255 12.82 -21.20 1.28
C ILE A 255 14.05 -22.11 1.41
N ARG A 256 14.28 -23.01 0.44
CA ARG A 256 15.47 -23.88 0.43
C ARG A 256 16.76 -23.15 0.06
N GLU A 257 16.68 -22.16 -0.83
CA GLU A 257 17.82 -21.32 -1.19
C GLU A 257 18.26 -20.42 -0.01
N TRP A 258 17.29 -19.96 0.79
CA TRP A 258 17.47 -19.02 1.89
C TRP A 258 17.01 -19.61 3.24
N PRO A 259 17.75 -20.61 3.76
CA PRO A 259 17.44 -21.21 5.04
C PRO A 259 17.73 -20.24 6.19
N GLY A 260 17.11 -20.52 7.34
CA GLY A 260 17.23 -19.83 8.63
C GLY A 260 18.63 -19.64 9.19
N GLU A 261 19.69 -20.08 8.48
CA GLU A 261 21.10 -19.82 8.81
C GLU A 261 21.61 -18.50 8.22
N ARG A 262 20.91 -17.95 7.22
CA ARG A 262 21.26 -16.69 6.55
C ARG A 262 20.09 -15.72 6.44
N TYR A 263 18.89 -16.25 6.32
CA TYR A 263 17.67 -15.46 6.17
C TYR A 263 16.53 -16.12 6.93
N THR A 264 15.68 -15.30 7.53
CA THR A 264 14.47 -15.74 8.25
C THR A 264 13.27 -15.16 7.55
N LEU A 265 12.30 -16.00 7.18
CA LEU A 265 11.01 -15.55 6.67
C LEU A 265 10.25 -14.91 7.83
N ILE A 266 9.83 -13.66 7.65
CA ILE A 266 9.09 -12.90 8.67
C ILE A 266 7.62 -12.75 8.34
N ASP A 267 7.27 -12.82 7.06
CA ASP A 267 5.97 -12.49 6.53
C ASP A 267 5.79 -13.21 5.17
N LEU A 268 4.60 -13.74 4.92
CA LEU A 268 4.20 -14.53 3.77
C LEU A 268 2.82 -14.09 3.35
N GLU A 269 2.64 -13.87 2.04
CA GLU A 269 1.38 -13.42 1.47
C GLU A 269 0.81 -14.43 0.47
N THR A 270 -0.51 -14.62 0.49
CA THR A 270 -1.21 -15.46 -0.49
C THR A 270 -2.22 -14.68 -1.33
N ASN A 271 -2.40 -15.09 -2.60
CA ASN A 271 -3.36 -14.47 -3.52
C ASN A 271 -4.86 -14.70 -3.20
N SER A 272 -5.20 -15.01 -1.96
CA SER A 272 -6.58 -15.22 -1.51
C SER A 272 -7.49 -14.03 -1.82
N GLY A 273 -6.93 -12.81 -1.83
CA GLY A 273 -7.60 -11.57 -2.24
C GLY A 273 -7.98 -11.46 -3.73
N ALA A 274 -7.87 -12.52 -4.54
CA ALA A 274 -8.52 -12.57 -5.86
C ALA A 274 -9.57 -13.70 -5.96
N ALA A 275 -9.42 -14.77 -5.18
CA ALA A 275 -10.34 -15.90 -5.17
C ALA A 275 -11.55 -15.67 -4.23
N ASP A 276 -11.36 -14.95 -3.11
CA ASP A 276 -12.47 -14.55 -2.21
C ASP A 276 -13.33 -13.42 -2.83
N PHE A 277 -12.93 -12.90 -4.00
CA PHE A 277 -13.63 -11.87 -4.77
C PHE A 277 -14.48 -12.40 -5.91
N PHE A 278 -14.36 -13.69 -6.22
CA PHE A 278 -15.21 -14.40 -7.16
C PHE A 278 -16.14 -15.34 -6.37
N ASP A 279 -17.25 -14.80 -5.91
CA ASP A 279 -18.47 -15.60 -5.72
C ASP A 279 -19.34 -15.46 -6.99
N PRO A 280 -19.18 -16.33 -8.01
CA PRO A 280 -20.09 -16.37 -9.14
C PRO A 280 -21.47 -16.97 -8.81
N ASN A 281 -21.72 -17.37 -7.55
CA ASN A 281 -22.96 -18.00 -7.11
C ASN A 281 -23.91 -17.10 -6.29
N GLN A 282 -23.69 -15.79 -6.25
CA GLN A 282 -24.81 -14.84 -6.20
C GLN A 282 -25.39 -14.63 -7.60
N THR A 283 -25.90 -15.72 -8.20
CA THR A 283 -27.18 -15.85 -8.92
C THR A 283 -27.22 -17.23 -9.59
N GLY A 284 -28.00 -18.16 -9.01
CA GLY A 284 -28.70 -19.20 -9.77
C GLY A 284 -27.92 -20.44 -10.26
N GLY A 285 -28.20 -21.58 -9.63
CA GLY A 285 -28.49 -22.83 -10.35
C GLY A 285 -27.32 -23.74 -10.74
N GLY A 286 -27.05 -24.75 -9.90
CA GLY A 286 -27.00 -26.15 -10.32
C GLY A 286 -25.77 -26.70 -11.06
N ALA A 287 -25.27 -27.81 -10.48
CA ALA A 287 -24.62 -28.97 -11.10
C ALA A 287 -23.11 -29.17 -10.91
N ASN A 288 -22.83 -30.27 -10.21
CA ASN A 288 -21.62 -31.09 -10.08
C ASN A 288 -20.71 -31.18 -11.31
N ILE A 289 -19.41 -31.50 -11.10
CA ILE A 289 -18.77 -32.81 -11.42
C ILE A 289 -17.27 -32.80 -10.98
N ALA A 290 -16.77 -34.00 -10.68
CA ALA A 290 -15.65 -34.40 -9.86
C ALA A 290 -14.22 -34.43 -10.49
N ALA A 291 -13.26 -34.50 -9.57
CA ALA A 291 -11.90 -35.07 -9.55
C ALA A 291 -11.30 -35.86 -10.75
N GLY A 292 -9.99 -35.65 -10.96
CA GLY A 292 -9.01 -36.75 -11.10
C GLY A 292 -8.17 -36.83 -12.39
N GLY A 293 -6.82 -36.83 -12.24
CA GLY A 293 -5.91 -37.64 -13.08
C GLY A 293 -4.89 -36.94 -13.98
N THR A 294 -3.61 -37.26 -13.76
CA THR A 294 -2.45 -37.16 -14.70
C THR A 294 -1.68 -38.51 -14.66
N PRO A 295 -0.67 -38.83 -15.52
CA PRO A 295 -0.25 -38.28 -16.83
C PRO A 295 0.20 -39.32 -17.93
N THR A 296 0.44 -38.79 -19.17
CA THR A 296 1.45 -39.17 -20.24
C THR A 296 1.33 -40.48 -21.07
N PRO A 297 2.04 -40.66 -22.25
CA PRO A 297 2.95 -39.78 -23.05
C PRO A 297 2.84 -39.82 -24.62
N ALA A 298 3.74 -39.05 -25.28
CA ALA A 298 4.36 -39.22 -26.63
C ALA A 298 3.67 -38.51 -27.84
N ARG A 299 4.30 -37.98 -28.90
CA ARG A 299 5.66 -38.05 -29.48
C ARG A 299 5.85 -36.98 -30.61
N SER A 300 7.12 -36.59 -30.82
CA SER A 300 7.87 -35.82 -31.87
C SER A 300 7.34 -35.45 -33.28
N SER A 301 7.79 -34.27 -33.78
CA SER A 301 8.53 -34.02 -35.07
C SER A 301 8.81 -32.49 -35.24
N SER A 302 10.05 -31.97 -35.23
CA SER A 302 11.11 -31.81 -36.27
C SER A 302 10.90 -30.72 -37.35
N GLY A 303 11.85 -29.75 -37.42
CA GLY A 303 12.16 -28.89 -38.58
C GLY A 303 12.33 -27.39 -38.23
N SER A 304 13.52 -26.86 -37.93
CA SER A 304 14.66 -26.44 -38.80
C SER A 304 14.56 -25.00 -39.36
N GLY A 305 15.57 -24.16 -39.07
CA GLY A 305 16.08 -23.15 -40.02
C GLY A 305 16.14 -21.65 -39.62
N SER A 306 17.27 -21.26 -39.01
CA SER A 306 18.13 -20.08 -39.32
C SER A 306 17.66 -18.61 -39.31
N SER A 307 18.33 -17.87 -38.42
CA SER A 307 19.11 -16.62 -38.62
C SER A 307 18.47 -15.25 -38.91
N SER A 308 18.85 -14.31 -38.04
CA SER A 308 19.40 -12.96 -38.31
C SER A 308 18.55 -11.76 -37.84
N GLY A 309 19.23 -10.77 -37.27
CA GLY A 309 18.70 -9.41 -37.11
C GLY A 309 18.73 -8.85 -35.69
N SER A 310 19.92 -8.47 -35.23
CA SER A 310 20.10 -7.50 -34.15
C SER A 310 19.49 -6.15 -34.56
N SER A 311 18.58 -5.59 -33.78
CA SER A 311 18.39 -4.14 -33.77
C SER A 311 17.98 -3.63 -32.39
N SER A 312 18.74 -2.65 -31.96
CA SER A 312 18.61 -1.82 -30.77
C SER A 312 17.33 -0.98 -30.78
N GLY A 313 16.56 -1.03 -29.69
CA GLY A 313 15.46 -0.10 -29.40
C GLY A 313 15.57 0.38 -27.95
N LYS A 314 15.82 1.67 -27.79
CA LYS A 314 16.08 2.37 -26.52
C LYS A 314 14.86 2.39 -25.59
N SER A 315 15.18 2.25 -24.31
CA SER A 315 14.42 2.62 -23.12
C SER A 315 13.94 4.07 -23.16
N SER A 316 12.65 4.29 -22.88
CA SER A 316 12.12 5.53 -22.31
C SER A 316 10.74 5.28 -21.71
N GLY A 317 10.70 5.19 -20.38
CA GLY A 317 9.48 5.06 -19.58
C GLY A 317 9.84 5.45 -18.15
N ASP A 318 9.95 6.75 -17.89
CA ASP A 318 10.01 7.28 -16.53
C ASP A 318 8.62 7.12 -15.92
N ASP A 319 8.33 5.92 -15.39
CA ASP A 319 7.12 5.66 -14.61
C ASP A 319 7.21 6.44 -13.29
N GLU A 320 6.46 7.53 -13.21
CA GLU A 320 6.26 8.32 -11.99
C GLU A 320 5.80 7.40 -10.85
N LEU A 321 6.60 7.31 -9.79
CA LEU A 321 6.38 6.39 -8.68
C LEU A 321 5.13 6.83 -7.86
N PRO A 322 4.34 5.89 -7.31
CA PRO A 322 3.08 6.18 -6.61
C PRO A 322 3.29 6.88 -5.25
N PRO A 323 2.23 7.35 -4.58
CA PRO A 323 2.32 8.26 -3.44
C PRO A 323 3.09 7.66 -2.26
N VAL A 324 4.14 8.37 -1.85
CA VAL A 324 4.95 8.08 -0.66
C VAL A 324 4.29 8.75 0.54
N TYR A 325 3.89 7.99 1.55
CA TYR A 325 3.40 8.55 2.82
C TYR A 325 4.39 8.33 3.95
N LEU A 326 5.02 9.43 4.38
CA LEU A 326 5.93 9.47 5.53
C LEU A 326 5.19 10.06 6.73
N PRO A 327 5.34 9.51 7.95
CA PRO A 327 4.90 10.19 9.15
C PRO A 327 5.58 11.56 9.30
N PRO A 328 4.93 12.54 9.94
CA PRO A 328 5.61 13.72 10.43
C PRO A 328 6.75 13.30 11.36
N SER A 329 7.98 13.74 11.09
CA SER A 329 9.14 13.42 11.90
C SER A 329 8.92 13.90 13.35
N GLY A 330 8.71 12.95 14.26
CA GLY A 330 8.65 13.22 15.69
C GLY A 330 10.07 13.41 16.21
N ASN A 331 10.53 14.66 16.29
CA ASN A 331 11.77 14.97 17.00
C ASN A 331 11.60 14.67 18.48
N ASN A 332 12.16 13.56 18.94
CA ASN A 332 12.47 13.33 20.33
C ASN A 332 13.89 13.84 20.60
N THR A 333 14.03 15.14 20.87
CA THR A 333 15.18 15.68 21.58
C THR A 333 14.70 16.42 22.80
N ASN A 334 14.78 15.73 23.93
CA ASN A 334 14.61 16.30 25.25
C ASN A 334 15.83 17.20 25.56
N THR A 335 15.77 18.48 25.14
CA THR A 335 16.59 19.57 25.70
C THR A 335 15.82 20.89 25.60
N ASN A 336 15.83 21.65 26.71
CA ASN A 336 15.18 22.93 26.99
C ASN A 336 15.27 24.00 25.86
N PRO A 337 14.33 24.98 25.81
CA PRO A 337 14.12 25.88 24.69
C PRO A 337 15.09 27.07 24.72
N GLY A 338 15.69 27.37 23.57
CA GLY A 338 16.51 28.56 23.40
C GLY A 338 17.12 28.67 22.01
N ALA A 339 16.77 29.77 21.33
CA ALA A 339 17.37 30.31 20.10
C ALA A 339 17.00 29.66 18.76
N ALA A 340 16.49 30.53 17.89
CA ALA A 340 16.07 30.29 16.51
C ALA A 340 17.23 29.96 15.56
N ALA A 341 16.92 29.21 14.51
CA ALA A 341 17.57 29.35 13.21
C ALA A 341 16.55 29.04 12.09
N SER A 342 16.27 30.07 11.29
CA SER A 342 15.45 30.05 10.09
C SER A 342 16.14 29.28 8.94
N GLY A 343 15.47 28.30 8.36
CA GLY A 343 15.69 27.89 6.98
C GLY A 343 14.45 28.24 6.18
N SER A 344 14.52 29.27 5.32
CA SER A 344 13.44 29.60 4.38
C SER A 344 13.24 28.40 3.45
N GLN A 345 12.11 27.71 3.58
CA GLN A 345 11.70 26.71 2.59
C GLN A 345 11.35 27.47 1.30
N VAL A 346 12.12 27.21 0.25
CA VAL A 346 11.92 27.76 -1.10
C VAL A 346 11.51 26.63 -2.03
N GLU A 347 10.38 26.78 -2.70
CA GLU A 347 9.85 25.85 -3.69
C GLU A 347 9.58 26.59 -5.01
N THR A 348 9.78 25.94 -6.15
CA THR A 348 9.42 26.47 -7.47
C THR A 348 8.48 25.51 -8.18
N GLY A 349 7.54 26.06 -8.95
CA GLY A 349 6.57 25.25 -9.68
C GLY A 349 5.50 26.09 -10.34
N LYS A 350 4.36 25.48 -10.70
CA LYS A 350 3.24 26.22 -11.31
C LYS A 350 2.22 26.64 -10.26
N ALA A 351 1.64 27.82 -10.41
CA ALA A 351 0.47 28.25 -9.68
C ALA A 351 -0.76 28.29 -10.59
N SER A 352 -1.94 28.16 -9.99
CA SER A 352 -3.18 28.66 -10.59
C SER A 352 -3.99 29.43 -9.56
N TYR A 353 -5.23 29.80 -9.87
CA TYR A 353 -6.09 30.50 -8.92
C TYR A 353 -7.51 29.95 -8.88
N TYR A 354 -8.17 30.15 -7.75
CA TYR A 354 -9.54 29.71 -7.53
C TYR A 354 -10.53 30.47 -8.43
N ALA A 355 -11.40 29.71 -9.09
CA ALA A 355 -12.52 30.26 -9.86
C ALA A 355 -13.57 30.93 -8.94
N ASP A 356 -14.29 31.92 -9.47
CA ASP A 356 -15.29 32.71 -8.71
C ASP A 356 -16.37 31.85 -8.04
N LYS A 357 -16.69 30.67 -8.59
CA LYS A 357 -17.67 29.73 -8.04
C LYS A 357 -17.34 29.21 -6.64
N PHE A 358 -16.09 29.34 -6.19
CA PHE A 358 -15.68 28.90 -4.86
C PHE A 358 -15.92 29.94 -3.78
N GLN A 359 -16.32 31.18 -4.11
CA GLN A 359 -16.62 32.23 -3.13
C GLN A 359 -17.60 31.72 -2.06
N GLY A 360 -17.22 31.87 -0.79
CA GLY A 360 -18.05 31.45 0.35
C GLY A 360 -18.04 29.94 0.62
N SER A 361 -17.29 29.13 -0.13
CA SER A 361 -17.09 27.71 0.17
C SER A 361 -16.13 27.53 1.33
N LYS A 362 -16.33 26.48 2.14
CA LYS A 362 -15.36 26.13 3.20
C LYS A 362 -14.04 25.65 2.60
N THR A 363 -12.93 26.17 3.11
CA THR A 363 -11.57 25.68 2.85
C THR A 363 -11.21 24.56 3.83
N ALA A 364 -10.09 23.89 3.60
CA ALA A 364 -9.57 22.85 4.48
C ALA A 364 -9.18 23.35 5.89
N SER A 365 -8.94 24.65 6.08
CA SER A 365 -8.79 25.23 7.43
C SER A 365 -10.12 25.43 8.15
N GLY A 366 -11.25 25.29 7.45
CA GLY A 366 -12.59 25.56 7.96
C GLY A 366 -13.07 27.01 7.77
N GLU A 367 -12.18 27.92 7.35
CA GLU A 367 -12.55 29.28 6.96
C GLU A 367 -13.36 29.29 5.66
N LEU A 368 -14.23 30.30 5.46
CA LEU A 368 -14.85 30.49 4.14
C LEU A 368 -13.84 31.14 3.20
N TYR A 369 -13.71 30.58 1.99
CA TYR A 369 -12.92 31.16 0.92
C TYR A 369 -13.51 32.53 0.53
N ASP A 370 -12.63 33.53 0.52
CA ASP A 370 -12.95 34.88 0.09
C ASP A 370 -11.95 35.31 -0.98
N LYS A 371 -12.44 35.47 -2.21
CA LYS A 371 -11.64 35.81 -3.39
C LYS A 371 -10.92 37.14 -3.28
N ASN A 372 -11.36 38.02 -2.37
CA ASN A 372 -10.77 39.33 -2.13
C ASN A 372 -9.63 39.29 -1.09
N LYS A 373 -9.44 38.17 -0.36
CA LYS A 373 -8.37 38.01 0.63
C LYS A 373 -7.15 37.35 0.01
N LEU A 374 -5.96 37.70 0.50
CA LEU A 374 -4.68 37.11 0.07
C LEU A 374 -4.43 35.77 0.76
N THR A 375 -5.16 34.75 0.31
CA THR A 375 -4.98 33.37 0.79
C THR A 375 -4.60 32.42 -0.33
N ALA A 376 -4.17 31.22 0.04
CA ALA A 376 -3.79 30.17 -0.91
C ALA A 376 -4.01 28.76 -0.35
N ALA A 377 -4.13 27.80 -1.27
CA ALA A 377 -3.98 26.38 -1.02
C ALA A 377 -2.53 25.96 -1.24
N HIS A 378 -1.97 25.27 -0.25
CA HIS A 378 -0.70 24.57 -0.38
C HIS A 378 -0.82 23.14 0.14
N ARG A 379 -0.09 22.19 -0.48
CA ARG A 379 -0.25 20.76 -0.19
C ARG A 379 0.21 20.40 1.21
N THR A 380 1.34 20.98 1.61
CA THR A 380 2.10 20.55 2.80
C THR A 380 2.31 21.65 3.85
N HIS A 381 2.51 22.91 3.44
CA HIS A 381 2.70 24.03 4.39
C HIS A 381 1.56 24.12 5.42
N PRO A 382 1.85 24.28 6.73
CA PRO A 382 0.83 24.46 7.75
C PRO A 382 -0.20 25.55 7.43
N PHE A 383 -1.42 25.42 7.94
CA PHE A 383 -2.37 26.53 7.87
C PHE A 383 -1.85 27.70 8.70
N GLY A 384 -2.03 28.91 8.19
CA GLY A 384 -1.47 30.12 8.76
C GLY A 384 -0.06 30.44 8.25
N THR A 385 0.63 29.51 7.57
CA THR A 385 1.94 29.81 6.98
C THR A 385 1.82 30.96 5.98
N LEU A 386 2.71 31.93 6.12
CA LEU A 386 2.83 33.06 5.19
C LEU A 386 3.84 32.69 4.12
N CYS A 387 3.43 32.82 2.86
CA CYS A 387 4.23 32.48 1.71
C CYS A 387 4.34 33.68 0.78
N ARG A 388 5.56 34.13 0.49
CA ARG A 388 5.82 35.04 -0.61
C ARG A 388 5.78 34.24 -1.91
N VAL A 389 4.79 34.53 -2.75
CA VAL A 389 4.66 33.95 -4.07
C VAL A 389 5.19 34.97 -5.06
N THR A 390 6.15 34.59 -5.89
CA THR A 390 6.74 35.43 -6.94
C THR A 390 6.43 34.84 -8.29
N ASN A 391 5.77 35.60 -9.17
CA ASN A 391 5.59 35.21 -10.57
C ASN A 391 6.92 35.38 -11.32
N LEU A 392 7.47 34.27 -11.82
CA LEU A 392 8.79 34.26 -12.43
C LEU A 392 8.84 34.92 -13.82
N ALA A 393 7.68 35.19 -14.44
CA ALA A 393 7.61 35.84 -15.75
C ALA A 393 7.78 37.37 -15.68
N ASN A 394 7.42 38.00 -14.56
CA ASN A 394 7.42 39.46 -14.40
C ASN A 394 8.02 39.94 -13.07
N ASN A 395 8.50 39.02 -12.23
CA ASN A 395 9.06 39.26 -10.88
C ASN A 395 8.13 39.96 -9.89
N ARG A 396 6.82 40.05 -10.17
CA ARG A 396 5.84 40.55 -9.20
C ARG A 396 5.66 39.52 -8.10
N SER A 397 5.52 39.97 -6.85
CA SER A 397 5.31 39.09 -5.71
C SER A 397 4.20 39.57 -4.79
N VAL A 398 3.59 38.63 -4.07
CA VAL A 398 2.56 38.88 -3.05
C VAL A 398 2.73 37.87 -1.92
N ILE A 399 2.52 38.29 -0.68
CA ILE A 399 2.45 37.36 0.45
C ILE A 399 1.02 36.88 0.63
N VAL A 400 0.84 35.56 0.67
CA VAL A 400 -0.44 34.89 0.91
C VAL A 400 -0.37 34.04 2.17
N ARG A 401 -1.50 33.90 2.86
CA ARG A 401 -1.65 32.96 3.97
C ARG A 401 -2.22 31.64 3.48
N VAL A 402 -1.58 30.53 3.84
CA VAL A 402 -2.11 29.20 3.54
C VAL A 402 -3.33 28.94 4.44
N ASN A 403 -4.52 28.83 3.84
CA ASN A 403 -5.74 28.50 4.57
C ASN A 403 -6.54 27.36 3.91
N ASP A 404 -6.00 26.77 2.85
CA ASP A 404 -6.63 25.66 2.16
C ASP A 404 -5.59 24.58 1.77
N ARG A 405 -6.07 23.40 1.38
CA ARG A 405 -5.23 22.27 0.95
C ARG A 405 -5.43 22.05 -0.54
N GLY A 406 -4.32 21.98 -1.26
CA GLY A 406 -4.28 21.89 -2.71
C GLY A 406 -2.97 22.49 -3.21
N PRO A 407 -2.68 22.49 -4.51
CA PRO A 407 -3.48 21.93 -5.59
C PRO A 407 -3.44 20.40 -5.58
N HIS A 408 -4.59 19.75 -5.80
CA HIS A 408 -4.64 18.28 -5.89
C HIS A 408 -4.15 17.72 -7.24
N VAL A 409 -3.83 18.59 -8.20
CA VAL A 409 -3.17 18.22 -9.45
C VAL A 409 -1.65 18.31 -9.28
N PRO A 410 -0.86 17.26 -9.60
CA PRO A 410 0.59 17.20 -9.35
C PRO A 410 1.40 18.34 -9.98
N SER A 411 0.94 18.87 -11.12
CA SER A 411 1.67 19.88 -11.89
C SER A 411 1.71 21.29 -11.28
N ARG A 412 1.00 21.57 -10.17
CA ARG A 412 0.92 22.90 -9.54
C ARG A 412 1.28 22.86 -8.06
N VAL A 413 2.16 23.74 -7.60
CA VAL A 413 2.64 23.77 -6.21
C VAL A 413 1.73 24.57 -5.28
N ILE A 414 1.03 25.58 -5.81
CA ILE A 414 0.16 26.46 -5.03
C ILE A 414 -1.06 26.92 -5.84
N ASP A 415 -2.25 26.96 -5.23
CA ASP A 415 -3.43 27.60 -5.83
C ASP A 415 -3.76 28.86 -5.04
N VAL A 416 -3.60 30.03 -5.64
CA VAL A 416 -3.79 31.32 -4.95
C VAL A 416 -5.21 31.84 -5.09
N SER A 417 -5.63 32.71 -4.17
CA SER A 417 -6.87 33.48 -4.30
C SER A 417 -6.88 34.36 -5.57
N ARG A 418 -8.09 34.75 -6.01
CA ARG A 418 -8.25 35.63 -7.18
C ARG A 418 -7.54 36.98 -6.99
N ALA A 419 -7.65 37.60 -5.82
CA ALA A 419 -6.94 38.85 -5.50
C ALA A 419 -5.41 38.70 -5.54
N ALA A 420 -4.87 37.58 -5.04
CA ALA A 420 -3.43 37.32 -5.14
C ALA A 420 -2.98 37.13 -6.60
N ALA A 421 -3.77 36.43 -7.41
CA ALA A 421 -3.48 36.27 -8.85
C ALA A 421 -3.54 37.61 -9.62
N GLU A 422 -4.41 38.54 -9.25
CA GLU A 422 -4.43 39.90 -9.83
C GLU A 422 -3.14 40.66 -9.52
N GLN A 423 -2.66 40.61 -8.28
CA GLN A 423 -1.42 41.28 -7.89
C GLN A 423 -0.18 40.68 -8.55
N LEU A 424 -0.22 39.39 -8.86
CA LEU A 424 0.82 38.67 -9.62
C LEU A 424 0.73 38.86 -11.14
N ASP A 425 -0.29 39.58 -11.64
CA ASP A 425 -0.65 39.65 -13.07
C ASP A 425 -0.86 38.26 -13.72
N GLY A 426 -1.36 37.31 -12.93
CA GLY A 426 -1.56 35.91 -13.32
C GLY A 426 -2.95 35.59 -13.90
N ILE A 427 -3.92 36.51 -13.81
CA ILE A 427 -5.33 36.24 -14.20
C ILE A 427 -5.44 35.83 -15.67
N ARG A 428 -4.81 36.56 -16.59
CA ARG A 428 -4.85 36.26 -18.03
C ARG A 428 -4.03 35.02 -18.40
N MET A 429 -3.04 34.66 -17.57
CA MET A 429 -2.19 33.48 -17.79
C MET A 429 -2.89 32.19 -17.39
N GLY A 430 -3.76 32.24 -16.36
CA GLY A 430 -4.49 31.08 -15.84
C GLY A 430 -3.60 30.15 -15.00
N ILE A 431 -2.53 29.63 -15.61
CA ILE A 431 -1.48 28.83 -14.97
C ILE A 431 -0.14 29.49 -15.29
N PHE A 432 0.69 29.75 -14.27
CA PHE A 432 1.96 30.47 -14.43
C PHE A 432 3.04 29.96 -13.48
N SER A 433 4.31 30.11 -13.84
CA SER A 433 5.44 29.65 -13.03
C SER A 433 5.71 30.59 -11.88
N VAL A 434 5.90 30.04 -10.68
CA VAL A 434 6.13 30.78 -9.44
C VAL A 434 7.30 30.22 -8.63
N LYS A 435 7.87 31.08 -7.81
CA LYS A 435 8.67 30.72 -6.63
C LYS A 435 7.84 31.01 -5.38
N VAL A 436 7.78 30.06 -4.45
CA VAL A 436 7.08 30.14 -3.18
C VAL A 436 8.11 30.09 -2.06
N GLU A 437 8.10 31.09 -1.19
CA GLU A 437 9.06 31.22 -0.09
C GLU A 437 8.30 31.39 1.21
N VAL A 438 8.56 30.55 2.22
CA VAL A 438 7.98 30.75 3.55
C VAL A 438 8.63 31.98 4.20
N VAL A 439 7.80 32.90 4.69
CA VAL A 439 8.23 34.14 5.32
C VAL A 439 7.80 34.19 6.78
N SER A 440 8.60 34.86 7.61
CA SER A 440 8.27 35.06 9.02
C SER A 440 7.14 36.10 9.17
N GLN A 441 6.46 36.06 10.31
CA GLN A 441 5.46 37.06 10.68
C GLN A 441 6.07 38.49 10.68
N GLU A 442 7.32 38.62 11.14
CA GLU A 442 8.05 39.90 11.16
C GLU A 442 8.32 40.45 9.75
N GLU A 443 8.67 39.59 8.79
CA GLU A 443 8.85 40.00 7.39
C GLU A 443 7.53 40.47 6.75
N TYR A 444 6.43 39.79 7.05
CA TYR A 444 5.10 40.16 6.57
C TYR A 444 4.65 41.52 7.12
N GLU A 445 4.84 41.77 8.41
CA GLU A 445 4.46 43.02 9.06
C GLU A 445 5.28 44.22 8.54
N LYS A 446 6.58 44.04 8.29
CA LYS A 446 7.44 45.08 7.68
C LYS A 446 6.98 45.47 6.26
N GLN A 447 6.40 44.53 5.51
CA GLN A 447 5.95 44.76 4.14
C GLN A 447 4.52 45.34 4.05
N GLN A 448 3.72 45.25 5.12
CA GLN A 448 2.38 45.86 5.22
C GLN A 448 2.39 47.25 5.87
N GLY A 449 3.47 47.61 6.59
CA GLY A 449 3.66 48.91 7.25
C GLY A 449 4.40 49.97 6.42
N GLN A 450 4.71 49.66 5.16
CA GLN A 450 5.23 50.58 4.13
C GLN A 450 4.14 50.83 3.10
#